data_AF-A0A928MTK2-F1
#
_entry.id   AF-A0A928MTK2-F1
#
_cell.length_a   1.000
_cell.length_b   1.000
_cell.length_c   1.000
_cell.angle_alpha   90.00
_cell.angle_beta   90.00
_cell.angle_gamma   90.00
#
_symmetry.space_group_name_H-M   'P 1'
#
loop_
_entity.id
_entity.type
_entity.pdbx_description
1 polymer ?
#
loop_
_entity_poly.entity_id
_entity_poly.type
_entity_poly.pdbx_seq_one_letter_code
_entity_poly.pdbx_strand_id
1 'polypeptide(L)'
;MECYKEIKTFLDGEGRLTAFPAKRKKKIIALFYLAEKMEPGKRYTEREINDLLLTWHLFHDPATLRRELYDYGFLCREVDGSVYWKNETQPDPKELGIE
;
A
#
# COMPACT_ATOMS: atom_id res chain seq x y z
N MET A 1 -5.15 -13.60 6.11
CA MET A 1 -6.33 -12.90 5.55
C MET A 1 -7.34 -12.41 6.61
N GLU A 2 -7.32 -12.88 7.86
CA GLU A 2 -8.18 -12.37 8.95
C GLU A 2 -7.85 -10.93 9.41
N CYS A 3 -6.66 -10.42 9.09
CA CYS A 3 -6.17 -9.10 9.47
C CYS A 3 -6.94 -7.92 8.85
N TYR A 4 -7.63 -8.09 7.72
CA TYR A 4 -8.40 -7.00 7.08
C TYR A 4 -9.59 -6.50 7.90
N LYS A 5 -10.01 -7.26 8.92
CA LYS A 5 -10.95 -6.79 9.94
C LYS A 5 -10.49 -5.48 10.60
N GLU A 6 -9.17 -5.29 10.74
CA GLU A 6 -8.58 -4.11 11.39
C GLU A 6 -8.77 -2.80 10.60
N ILE A 7 -8.88 -2.90 9.28
CA ILE A 7 -9.05 -1.77 8.37
C ILE A 7 -10.46 -1.66 7.80
N LYS A 8 -11.40 -2.54 8.19
CA LYS A 8 -12.77 -2.58 7.64
C LYS A 8 -13.48 -1.21 7.74
N THR A 9 -13.26 -0.47 8.82
CA THR A 9 -13.83 0.88 9.02
C THR A 9 -13.25 1.95 8.11
N PHE A 10 -12.14 1.66 7.43
CA PHE A 10 -11.45 2.54 6.49
C PHE A 10 -11.76 2.16 5.03
N LEU A 11 -12.60 1.16 4.78
CA LEU A 11 -12.99 0.75 3.43
C LEU A 11 -14.41 1.21 3.13
N ASP A 12 -14.64 1.75 1.94
CA ASP A 12 -15.99 2.03 1.44
C ASP A 12 -16.66 0.76 0.88
N GLY A 13 -17.87 0.92 0.32
CA GLY A 13 -18.61 -0.19 -0.29
C GLY A 13 -17.94 -0.81 -1.52
N GLU A 14 -16.97 -0.11 -2.13
CA GLU A 14 -16.19 -0.58 -3.27
C GLU A 14 -14.81 -1.13 -2.85
N GLY A 15 -14.49 -1.11 -1.55
CA GLY A 15 -13.23 -1.57 -1.00
C GLY A 15 -12.08 -0.57 -1.17
N ARG A 16 -12.36 0.73 -1.36
CA ARG A 16 -11.34 1.80 -1.42
C ARG A 16 -11.08 2.36 -0.04
N LEU A 17 -9.83 2.72 0.23
CA LEU A 17 -9.43 3.35 1.49
C LEU A 17 -9.99 4.78 1.58
N THR A 18 -10.92 5.00 2.50
CA THR A 18 -11.54 6.31 2.76
C THR A 18 -10.60 7.26 3.52
N ALA A 19 -9.72 6.70 4.36
CA ALA A 19 -8.70 7.43 5.09
C ALA A 19 -7.49 6.55 5.37
N PHE A 20 -6.33 7.17 5.60
CA PHE A 20 -5.12 6.43 5.98
C PHE A 20 -5.05 6.26 7.51
N PRO A 21 -4.97 5.02 8.04
CA PRO A 21 -4.96 4.81 9.48
C PRO A 21 -3.70 5.36 10.17
N ALA A 22 -3.89 6.09 11.28
CA ALA A 22 -2.78 6.59 12.10
C ALA A 22 -2.09 5.49 12.96
N LYS A 23 -2.83 4.45 13.36
CA LYS A 23 -2.30 3.37 14.19
C LYS A 23 -1.43 2.43 13.36
N ARG A 24 -0.19 2.20 13.80
CA ARG A 24 0.82 1.37 13.11
C ARG A 24 0.29 0.02 12.59
N LYS A 25 -0.41 -0.76 13.44
CA LYS A 25 -1.03 -2.04 13.05
C LYS A 25 -1.95 -1.90 11.84
N LYS A 26 -2.91 -0.98 11.92
CA LYS A 26 -3.88 -0.73 10.86
C LYS A 26 -3.21 -0.17 9.60
N LYS A 27 -2.19 0.67 9.79
CA LYS A 27 -1.41 1.24 8.71
C LYS A 27 -0.72 0.15 7.88
N ILE A 28 0.02 -0.74 8.52
CA ILE A 28 0.70 -1.86 7.85
C ILE A 28 -0.31 -2.74 7.10
N ILE A 29 -1.46 -3.03 7.71
CA ILE A 29 -2.51 -3.82 7.07
C ILE A 29 -3.10 -3.09 5.85
N ALA A 30 -3.27 -1.77 5.92
CA ALA A 30 -3.71 -0.96 4.78
C ALA A 30 -2.68 -0.92 3.65
N LEU A 31 -1.38 -0.85 3.98
CA LEU A 31 -0.30 -0.89 3.00
C LEU A 31 -0.20 -2.27 2.34
N PHE A 32 -0.29 -3.35 3.12
CA PHE A 32 -0.37 -4.72 2.60
C PHE A 32 -1.57 -4.89 1.65
N TYR A 33 -2.73 -4.38 2.04
CA TYR A 33 -3.93 -4.37 1.19
C TYR A 33 -3.71 -3.65 -0.16
N LEU A 34 -3.04 -2.50 -0.15
CA LEU A 34 -2.71 -1.75 -1.37
C LEU A 34 -1.67 -2.48 -2.23
N ALA A 35 -0.67 -3.10 -1.60
CA ALA A 35 0.37 -3.86 -2.31
C ALA A 35 -0.19 -5.10 -3.02
N GLU A 36 -1.28 -5.70 -2.51
CA GLU A 36 -2.01 -6.77 -3.21
C GLU A 36 -2.66 -6.31 -4.52
N LYS A 37 -2.94 -5.00 -4.69
CA LYS A 37 -3.51 -4.45 -5.92
C LYS A 37 -2.47 -4.25 -7.03
N MET A 38 -1.20 -4.42 -6.69
CA MET A 38 -0.08 -4.28 -7.61
C MET A 38 0.27 -5.63 -8.24
N GLU A 39 0.58 -5.60 -9.53
CA GLU A 39 0.98 -6.77 -10.29
C GLU A 39 2.44 -7.14 -9.97
N PRO A 40 2.72 -8.41 -9.61
CA PRO A 40 4.08 -8.86 -9.36
C PRO A 40 4.92 -8.81 -10.64
N GLY A 41 6.17 -8.37 -10.52
CA GLY A 41 7.10 -8.26 -11.65
C GLY A 41 6.86 -7.08 -12.61
N LYS A 42 5.76 -6.33 -12.43
CA LYS A 42 5.49 -5.13 -13.22
C LYS A 42 6.24 -3.92 -12.68
N ARG A 43 6.83 -3.17 -13.60
CA ARG A 43 7.38 -1.83 -13.33
C ARG A 43 6.32 -0.79 -13.69
N TYR A 44 6.12 0.15 -12.78
CA TYR A 44 5.21 1.26 -12.90
C TYR A 44 6.02 2.54 -12.93
N THR A 45 5.76 3.41 -13.90
CA THR A 45 6.18 4.81 -13.79
C THR A 45 5.51 5.48 -12.59
N GLU A 46 6.07 6.58 -12.08
CA GLU A 46 5.45 7.39 -11.03
C GLU A 46 3.96 7.67 -11.32
N ARG A 47 3.63 8.01 -12.57
CA ARG A 47 2.27 8.30 -12.98
C ARG A 47 1.37 7.07 -12.84
N GLU A 48 1.79 5.93 -13.36
CA GLU A 48 0.98 4.70 -13.30
C GLU A 48 0.76 4.22 -11.87
N ILE A 49 1.77 4.30 -11.01
CA ILE A 49 1.59 3.91 -9.60
C ILE A 49 0.68 4.91 -8.87
N ASN A 50 0.74 6.20 -9.19
CA ASN A 50 -0.16 7.20 -8.65
C ASN A 50 -1.61 6.92 -9.08
N ASP A 51 -1.85 6.66 -10.37
CA ASP A 51 -3.17 6.35 -10.92
C ASP A 51 -3.74 5.06 -10.28
N LEU A 52 -2.90 4.03 -10.12
CA LEU A 52 -3.29 2.81 -9.41
C LEU A 52 -3.70 3.11 -7.97
N LEU A 53 -2.85 3.84 -7.22
CA LEU A 53 -3.16 4.18 -5.84
C LEU A 53 -4.45 5.00 -5.75
N LEU A 54 -4.61 6.04 -6.59
CA LEU A 54 -5.80 6.90 -6.64
C LEU A 54 -7.09 6.13 -6.96
N THR A 55 -7.00 4.97 -7.61
CA THR A 55 -8.15 4.07 -7.81
C THR A 55 -8.60 3.41 -6.50
N TRP A 56 -7.66 3.16 -5.58
CA TRP A 56 -7.89 2.39 -4.36
C TRP A 56 -7.93 3.23 -3.08
N HIS A 57 -7.83 4.57 -3.15
CA HIS A 57 -8.01 5.45 -1.99
C HIS A 57 -8.71 6.77 -2.35
N LEU A 58 -9.39 7.37 -1.38
CA LEU A 58 -10.23 8.58 -1.57
C LEU A 58 -9.67 9.85 -0.92
N PHE A 59 -8.55 9.76 -0.20
CA PHE A 59 -7.92 10.91 0.46
C PHE A 59 -6.87 11.63 -0.43
N HIS A 60 -6.79 11.25 -1.71
CA HIS A 60 -6.00 11.93 -2.75
C HIS A 60 -4.53 12.24 -2.41
N ASP A 61 -3.88 11.35 -1.67
CA ASP A 61 -2.47 11.51 -1.25
C ASP A 61 -1.62 10.27 -1.60
N PRO A 62 -1.45 9.97 -2.91
CA PRO A 62 -0.67 8.81 -3.34
C PRO A 62 0.81 8.94 -2.99
N ALA A 63 1.34 10.16 -2.81
CA ALA A 63 2.74 10.39 -2.47
C ALA A 63 3.11 9.82 -1.09
N THR A 64 2.27 10.05 -0.07
CA THR A 64 2.46 9.46 1.26
C THR A 64 2.36 7.93 1.20
N LEU A 65 1.38 7.40 0.47
CA LEU A 65 1.25 5.95 0.30
C LEU A 65 2.49 5.33 -0.35
N ARG A 66 3.03 5.93 -1.41
CA ARG A 66 4.26 5.44 -2.06
C ARG A 66 5.45 5.43 -1.10
N ARG A 67 5.62 6.49 -0.31
CA ARG A 67 6.68 6.59 0.69
C ARG A 67 6.56 5.48 1.72
N GLU A 68 5.37 5.33 2.31
CA GLU A 68 5.14 4.32 3.35
C GLU A 68 5.25 2.89 2.80
N LEU A 69 4.72 2.63 1.60
CA LEU A 69 4.87 1.33 0.93
C LEU A 69 6.34 0.98 0.69
N TYR A 70 7.17 1.96 0.34
CA TYR A 70 8.62 1.78 0.21
C TYR A 70 9.29 1.57 1.58
N ASP A 71 8.98 2.41 2.56
CA ASP A 71 9.59 2.37 3.90
C ASP A 71 9.29 1.07 4.64
N TYR A 72 8.10 0.50 4.45
CA TYR A 72 7.72 -0.80 5.00
C TYR A 72 8.12 -1.99 4.11
N GLY A 73 8.77 -1.76 2.97
CA GLY A 73 9.31 -2.83 2.12
C GLY A 73 8.31 -3.52 1.20
N PHE A 74 7.10 -3.00 1.02
CA PHE A 74 6.12 -3.52 0.06
C PHE A 74 6.44 -3.12 -1.39
N LEU A 75 7.02 -1.93 -1.57
CA LEU A 75 7.48 -1.38 -2.85
C LEU A 75 9.00 -1.24 -2.88
N CYS A 76 9.56 -1.40 -4.07
CA CYS A 76 10.87 -0.92 -4.43
C CYS A 76 10.73 0.25 -5.43
N ARG A 77 11.76 1.07 -5.54
CA ARG A 77 11.82 2.20 -6.48
C ARG A 77 13.23 2.45 -6.99
N GLU A 78 13.34 3.09 -8.14
CA GLU A 78 14.61 3.67 -8.59
C GLU A 78 15.01 4.86 -7.71
N VAL A 79 16.31 5.15 -7.66
CA VAL A 79 16.88 6.21 -6.80
C VAL A 79 16.28 7.58 -7.12
N ASP A 80 15.99 7.83 -8.40
CA ASP A 80 15.37 9.05 -8.89
C ASP A 80 13.84 9.11 -8.66
N GLY A 81 13.23 8.01 -8.22
CA GLY A 81 11.79 7.88 -8.00
C GLY A 81 10.96 7.84 -9.29
N SER A 82 11.57 7.62 -10.45
CA SER A 82 10.85 7.58 -11.73
C SER A 82 10.05 6.29 -11.92
N VAL A 83 10.54 5.19 -11.36
CA VAL A 83 9.95 3.84 -11.48
C VAL A 83 9.78 3.18 -10.12
N TYR A 84 8.66 2.47 -9.97
CA TYR A 84 8.25 1.70 -8.81
C TYR A 84 7.89 0.27 -9.21
N TRP A 85 8.10 -0.70 -8.33
CA TRP A 85 7.63 -2.07 -8.53
C TRP A 85 7.33 -2.73 -7.19
N LYS A 86 6.42 -3.70 -7.21
CA LYS A 86 6.13 -4.53 -6.04
C LYS A 86 7.37 -5.34 -5.67
N ASN A 87 7.74 -5.33 -4.39
CA ASN A 87 8.86 -6.12 -3.89
C ASN A 87 8.57 -7.63 -4.10
N GLU A 88 9.57 -8.40 -4.52
CA GLU A 88 9.43 -9.84 -4.79
C GLU A 88 9.03 -10.60 -3.52
N THR A 89 9.62 -10.21 -2.39
CA THR A 89 9.26 -10.72 -1.06
C THR A 89 8.42 -9.67 -0.36
N GLN A 90 7.11 -9.93 -0.25
CA GLN A 90 6.21 -9.08 0.52
C GLN A 90 6.37 -9.41 2.01
N PRO A 91 6.64 -8.41 2.87
CA PRO A 91 6.77 -8.64 4.30
C PRO A 91 5.42 -9.10 4.87
N ASP A 92 5.42 -10.16 5.69
CA ASP A 92 4.20 -10.55 6.40
C ASP A 92 3.93 -9.53 7.51
N PRO A 93 2.68 -9.07 7.71
CA PRO A 93 2.35 -8.18 8.82
C PRO A 93 2.88 -8.67 10.19
N LYS A 94 2.92 -9.99 10.43
CA LYS A 94 3.47 -10.58 11.65
C LYS A 94 4.96 -10.30 11.81
N GLU A 95 5.72 -10.35 10.73
CA GLU A 95 7.17 -10.05 10.72
C GLU A 95 7.45 -8.58 11.03
N LEU A 96 6.49 -7.69 10.76
CA LEU A 96 6.56 -6.27 11.10
C LEU A 96 6.18 -5.98 12.57
N GLY A 97 6.06 -7.02 13.39
CA GLY A 97 5.71 -6.95 14.82
C GLY A 97 4.22 -6.72 15.05
N ILE A 98 3.37 -7.12 14.11
CA ILE A 98 1.91 -7.02 14.22
C ILE A 98 1.34 -8.40 14.56
N GLU A 99 1.18 -8.66 15.86
CA GLU A 99 0.41 -9.79 16.41
C GLU A 99 -1.10 -9.49 16.38
#